data_AF-A0A7C1DDC8-F1
#
_entry.id   AF-A0A7C1DDC8-F1
#
_cell.length_a   1.000
_cell.length_b   1.000
_cell.length_c   1.000
_cell.angle_alpha   90.00
_cell.angle_beta   90.00
_cell.angle_gamma   90.00
#
_symmetry.space_group_name_H-M   'P 1'
#
loop_
_entity.id
_entity.type
_entity.pdbx_description
1 polymer ?
#
loop_
_entity_poly.entity_id
_entity_poly.type
_entity_poly.pdbx_seq_one_letter_code
_entity_poly.pdbx_strand_id
1 'polypeptide(L)'
;MDGKSEDIKKAQVEKLRELFPEAVSEGEIDWERLQITLGRDNELKDERYVLNWAGKTEAFRAIQQPTTATLAPAPKESINFDTTENVFIEGENLEVLKILQKSYYGKIKMI
;
A
#
# COMPACT_ATOMS: atom_id res chain seq x y z
N MET A 1 -25.17 -13.79 26.99
CA MET A 1 -23.74 -13.79 26.64
C MET A 1 -23.39 -15.21 26.25
N ASP A 2 -23.06 -15.45 24.99
CA ASP A 2 -23.06 -16.79 24.38
C ASP A 2 -21.87 -17.70 24.73
N GLY A 3 -21.00 -17.31 25.66
CA GLY A 3 -19.99 -18.20 26.27
C GLY A 3 -18.99 -18.86 25.30
N LYS A 4 -18.94 -18.43 24.04
CA LYS A 4 -18.03 -18.97 23.03
C LYS A 4 -16.69 -18.26 23.10
N SER A 5 -15.61 -19.05 23.18
CA SER A 5 -14.24 -18.57 23.04
C SER A 5 -14.02 -17.88 21.70
N GLU A 6 -13.13 -16.90 21.66
CA GLU A 6 -12.81 -16.17 20.44
C GLU A 6 -12.29 -17.10 19.34
N ASP A 7 -12.77 -16.87 18.11
CA ASP A 7 -12.22 -17.53 16.92
C ASP A 7 -10.88 -16.88 16.56
N ILE A 8 -9.81 -17.47 17.12
CA ILE A 8 -8.43 -17.01 16.92
C ILE A 8 -8.09 -17.01 15.42
N LYS A 9 -8.57 -17.99 14.64
CA LYS A 9 -8.28 -18.05 13.19
C LYS A 9 -8.90 -16.83 12.50
N LYS A 10 -10.17 -16.52 12.78
CA LYS A 10 -10.83 -15.35 12.22
C LYS A 10 -10.14 -14.05 12.61
N ALA A 11 -9.75 -13.90 13.88
CA ALA A 11 -9.02 -12.72 14.33
C ALA A 11 -7.65 -12.54 13.63
N GLN A 12 -6.93 -13.63 13.35
CA GLN A 12 -5.67 -13.58 12.60
C GLN A 12 -5.88 -13.21 11.13
N VAL A 13 -6.94 -13.72 10.50
CA VAL A 13 -7.29 -13.36 9.11
C VAL A 13 -7.66 -11.88 8.99
N GLU A 14 -8.39 -11.31 9.96
CA GLU A 14 -8.69 -9.87 9.97
C GLU A 14 -7.42 -9.02 10.09
N LYS A 15 -6.46 -9.41 10.94
CA LYS A 15 -5.16 -8.72 11.02
C LYS A 15 -4.39 -8.79 9.70
N LEU A 16 -4.43 -9.93 9.01
CA LEU A 16 -3.82 -10.05 7.69
C LEU A 16 -4.54 -9.19 6.65
N ARG A 17 -5.85 -9.07 6.71
CA ARG A 17 -6.64 -8.19 5.83
C ARG A 17 -6.31 -6.71 6.04
N GLU A 18 -6.05 -6.29 7.28
CA GLU A 18 -5.63 -4.92 7.58
C GLU A 18 -4.26 -4.58 6.98
N LEU A 19 -3.32 -5.55 6.98
CA LEU A 19 -1.96 -5.35 6.50
C LEU A 19 -1.80 -5.59 4.99
N PHE A 20 -2.48 -6.60 4.46
CA PHE A 20 -2.38 -7.11 3.09
C PHE A 20 -3.79 -7.41 2.55
N PRO A 21 -4.61 -6.38 2.30
CA PRO A 21 -5.99 -6.57 1.86
C PRO A 21 -6.08 -7.37 0.55
N GLU A 22 -5.10 -7.24 -0.34
CA GLU A 22 -5.03 -7.98 -1.60
C GLU A 22 -4.79 -9.49 -1.41
N ALA A 23 -4.21 -9.90 -0.28
CA ALA A 23 -3.90 -11.29 0.07
C ALA A 23 -5.06 -12.01 0.79
N VAL A 24 -6.22 -11.37 0.93
CA VAL A 24 -7.41 -11.96 1.55
C VAL A 24 -8.58 -11.85 0.59
N SER A 25 -9.14 -12.99 0.19
CA SER A 25 -10.30 -13.09 -0.71
C SER A 25 -11.41 -13.90 -0.04
N GLU A 26 -12.66 -13.42 -0.11
CA GLU A 26 -13.84 -14.11 0.46
C GLU A 26 -13.74 -14.50 1.94
N GLY A 27 -12.83 -13.89 2.71
CA GLY A 27 -12.62 -14.25 4.13
C GLY A 27 -11.58 -15.34 4.37
N GLU A 28 -10.88 -15.79 3.32
CA GLU A 28 -9.75 -16.71 3.40
C GLU A 28 -8.47 -16.06 2.85
N ILE A 29 -7.32 -16.63 3.23
CA ILE A 29 -6.01 -16.14 2.79
C ILE A 29 -5.74 -16.68 1.38
N ASP A 30 -5.45 -15.77 0.46
CA ASP A 30 -4.91 -16.08 -0.86
C ASP A 30 -3.38 -16.18 -0.75
N TRP A 31 -2.88 -17.41 -0.72
CA TRP A 31 -1.46 -17.68 -0.52
C TRP A 31 -0.60 -17.24 -1.71
N GLU A 32 -1.12 -17.29 -2.93
CA GLU A 32 -0.37 -16.85 -4.11
C GLU A 32 -0.19 -15.34 -4.08
N ARG A 33 -1.27 -14.60 -3.81
CA ARG A 33 -1.21 -13.14 -3.67
C ARG A 33 -0.36 -12.71 -2.49
N LEU A 34 -0.46 -13.39 -1.36
CA LEU A 34 0.42 -13.12 -0.22
C LEU A 34 1.89 -13.30 -0.60
N GLN A 35 2.22 -14.35 -1.34
CA GLN A 35 3.59 -14.60 -1.81
C GLN A 35 4.07 -13.49 -2.74
N ILE A 36 3.24 -13.02 -3.67
CA ILE A 36 3.56 -11.92 -4.60
C ILE A 36 3.71 -10.59 -3.86
N THR A 37 2.81 -10.28 -2.93
CA THR A 37 2.91 -9.09 -2.07
C THR A 37 4.21 -9.09 -1.26
N LEU A 38 4.66 -10.28 -0.83
CA LEU A 38 5.93 -10.47 -0.12
C LEU A 38 7.15 -10.58 -1.06
N GLY A 39 6.98 -10.37 -2.37
CA GLY A 39 8.07 -10.30 -3.34
C GLY A 39 8.55 -11.65 -3.89
N ARG A 40 7.77 -12.75 -3.76
CA ARG A 40 8.04 -14.00 -4.47
C ARG A 40 7.48 -13.92 -5.89
N ASP A 41 8.36 -14.11 -6.88
CA ASP A 41 7.98 -14.31 -8.28
C ASP A 41 7.36 -15.70 -8.44
N ASN A 42 6.04 -15.78 -8.26
CA ASN A 42 5.28 -16.96 -8.66
C ASN A 42 4.46 -16.57 -9.91
N GLU A 43 4.61 -17.35 -10.98
CA GLU A 43 3.72 -17.27 -12.14
C GLU A 43 2.30 -17.61 -11.67
N LEU A 44 1.42 -16.60 -11.65
CA LEU A 44 -0.01 -16.75 -11.33
C LEU A 44 -0.62 -17.82 -12.22
N LYS A 45 -0.75 -19.04 -11.70
CA LYS A 45 -1.44 -20.13 -12.35
C LYS A 45 -2.81 -20.25 -11.67
N ASP A 46 -3.80 -19.70 -12.35
CA ASP A 46 -5.20 -20.15 -12.28
C ASP A 46 -6.16 -19.45 -11.28
N GLU A 47 -6.13 -18.11 -11.18
CA GLU A 47 -7.22 -17.36 -10.52
C GLU A 47 -8.37 -17.01 -11.48
N ARG A 48 -9.61 -17.38 -11.13
CA ARG A 48 -10.79 -17.38 -12.05
C ARG A 48 -11.42 -16.03 -12.37
N TYR A 49 -11.08 -14.92 -11.70
CA TYR A 49 -11.57 -13.59 -12.07
C TYR A 49 -10.55 -12.51 -11.68
N VAL A 50 -9.56 -12.29 -12.53
CA VAL A 50 -8.54 -11.27 -12.33
C VAL A 50 -8.45 -10.41 -13.58
N LEU A 51 -8.48 -9.09 -13.41
CA LEU A 51 -8.08 -8.19 -14.49
C LEU A 51 -6.57 -8.39 -14.71
N ASN A 52 -6.22 -9.00 -15.84
CA ASN A 52 -4.84 -9.21 -16.27
C ASN A 52 -4.57 -8.35 -17.50
N TRP A 53 -3.45 -7.64 -17.47
CA TRP A 53 -2.97 -6.79 -18.55
C TRP A 53 -1.44 -6.86 -18.62
N ALA A 54 -0.89 -6.61 -19.80
CA ALA A 54 0.56 -6.54 -19.97
C ALA A 54 1.14 -5.41 -19.10
N GLY A 55 2.22 -5.68 -18.36
CA GLY A 55 2.83 -4.71 -17.45
C GLY A 55 2.29 -4.71 -16.02
N LYS A 56 1.30 -5.56 -15.69
CA LYS A 56 0.74 -5.62 -14.33
C LYS A 56 1.79 -5.98 -13.29
N THR A 57 2.56 -7.05 -13.53
CA THR A 57 3.62 -7.50 -12.61
C THR A 57 4.71 -6.45 -12.46
N GLU A 58 5.11 -5.80 -13.55
CA GLU A 58 6.07 -4.70 -13.55
C GLU A 58 5.58 -3.51 -12.73
N ALA A 59 4.29 -3.17 -12.82
CA ALA A 59 3.69 -2.11 -12.02
C ALA A 59 3.73 -2.43 -10.51
N PHE A 60 3.42 -3.67 -10.12
CA PHE A 60 3.53 -4.11 -8.72
C PHE A 60 4.98 -4.03 -8.21
N ARG A 61 5.96 -4.48 -9.00
CA ARG A 61 7.38 -4.37 -8.64
C ARG A 61 7.81 -2.90 -8.48
N ALA A 62 7.36 -2.01 -9.37
CA ALA A 62 7.67 -0.59 -9.29
C ALA A 62 7.12 0.07 -8.01
N ILE A 63 5.91 -0.32 -7.57
CA ILE A 63 5.32 0.17 -6.30
C ILE A 63 6.11 -0.35 -5.09
N GLN A 64 6.53 -1.62 -5.09
CA GLN A 64 7.28 -2.23 -3.99
C GLN A 64 8.74 -1.75 -3.88
N GLN A 65 9.30 -1.21 -4.96
CA GLN A 65 10.68 -0.73 -4.97
C GLN A 65 10.87 0.44 -3.97
N PRO A 66 11.78 0.31 -2.98
CA PRO A 66 12.08 1.39 -2.05
C PRO A 66 12.63 2.63 -2.77
N THR A 67 12.29 3.81 -2.27
CA THR A 67 12.88 5.09 -2.70
C THR A 67 14.05 5.47 -1.80
N THR A 68 15.09 6.10 -2.38
CA THR A 68 16.17 6.77 -1.65
C THR A 68 16.05 8.30 -1.71
N ALA A 69 15.01 8.81 -2.37
CA ALA A 69 14.77 10.23 -2.49
C ALA A 69 14.30 10.84 -1.16
N THR A 70 14.52 12.16 -1.02
CA THR A 70 14.10 12.93 0.15
C THR A 70 13.54 14.28 -0.31
N LEU A 71 12.69 14.88 0.51
CA LEU A 71 12.18 16.22 0.26
C LEU A 71 13.24 17.26 0.64
N ALA A 72 13.44 18.24 -0.23
CA ALA A 72 14.24 19.43 0.05
C ALA A 72 13.30 20.63 0.23
N PRO A 73 13.37 21.37 1.36
CA PRO A 73 12.54 22.56 1.54
C PRO A 73 12.99 23.68 0.60
N ALA A 74 12.03 24.43 0.06
CA ALA A 74 12.27 25.58 -0.81
C ALA A 74 11.69 26.90 -0.24
N PRO A 75 12.27 27.47 0.85
CA PRO A 75 11.67 28.61 1.54
C PRO A 75 11.50 29.87 0.67
N LYS A 76 12.40 30.09 -0.29
CA LYS A 76 12.38 31.26 -1.18
C LYS A 76 11.24 31.22 -2.20
N GLU A 77 10.79 30.01 -2.54
CA GLU A 77 9.72 29.75 -3.51
C GLU A 77 8.37 29.51 -2.81
N SER A 78 8.40 29.44 -1.49
CA SER A 78 7.23 29.18 -0.66
C SER A 78 6.55 30.46 -0.22
N ILE A 79 5.22 30.41 -0.13
CA ILE A 79 4.41 31.48 0.46
C ILE A 79 4.10 31.08 1.91
N ASN A 80 4.38 31.95 2.88
CA ASN A 80 4.13 31.71 4.31
C ASN A 80 4.78 30.39 4.81
N PHE A 81 6.05 30.16 4.47
CA PHE A 81 6.75 28.89 4.68
C PHE A 81 6.57 28.30 6.09
N ASP A 82 6.66 29.13 7.13
CA ASP A 82 6.58 28.67 8.53
C ASP A 82 5.15 28.53 9.08
N THR A 83 4.12 29.03 8.39
CA THR A 83 2.75 29.12 8.94
C THR A 83 1.66 28.48 8.08
N THR A 84 1.93 28.19 6.82
CA THR A 84 0.98 27.51 5.93
C THR A 84 0.78 26.05 6.33
N GLU A 85 -0.46 25.57 6.26
CA GLU A 85 -0.80 24.14 6.40
C GLU A 85 -0.88 23.43 5.03
N ASN A 86 -0.65 24.16 3.94
CA ASN A 86 -0.69 23.63 2.58
C ASN A 86 0.72 23.36 2.07
N VAL A 87 0.91 22.23 1.39
CA VAL A 87 2.20 21.80 0.84
C VAL A 87 2.07 21.58 -0.66
N PHE A 88 3.01 22.13 -1.42
CA PHE A 88 3.23 21.81 -2.83
C PHE A 88 4.56 21.06 -2.96
N ILE A 89 4.58 19.97 -3.73
CA ILE A 89 5.77 19.14 -3.94
C ILE A 89 5.99 19.01 -5.44
N GLU A 90 7.19 19.37 -5.89
CA GLU A 90 7.62 19.18 -7.27
C GLU A 90 8.42 17.86 -7.39
N GLY A 91 8.02 17.01 -8.32
CA GLY A 91 8.67 15.71 -8.56
C GLY A 91 7.81 14.75 -9.35
N GLU A 92 8.34 13.56 -9.62
CA GLU A 92 7.56 12.44 -10.17
C GLU A 92 6.58 11.92 -9.10
N ASN A 93 5.32 11.72 -9.48
CA ASN A 93 4.23 11.48 -8.55
C ASN A 93 4.38 10.17 -7.74
N LEU A 94 4.77 9.06 -8.39
CA LEU A 94 4.95 7.79 -7.68
C LEU A 94 6.07 7.90 -6.63
N GLU A 95 7.17 8.56 -6.96
CA GLU A 95 8.29 8.79 -6.05
C GLU A 95 7.89 9.68 -4.86
N VAL A 96 7.15 10.76 -5.12
CA VAL A 96 6.61 11.64 -4.06
C VAL A 96 5.67 10.87 -3.12
N LEU A 97 4.75 10.07 -3.68
CA LEU A 97 3.83 9.27 -2.88
C LEU A 97 4.57 8.24 -2.01
N LYS A 98 5.66 7.64 -2.50
CA LYS A 98 6.52 6.75 -1.70
C LYS A 98 7.15 7.47 -0.51
N ILE A 99 7.64 8.70 -0.70
CA ILE A 99 8.22 9.50 0.39
C ILE A 99 7.17 9.83 1.44
N LEU A 100 5.97 10.24 1.02
CA LEU A 100 4.88 10.62 1.92
C LEU A 100 4.27 9.43 2.67
N GLN A 101 4.42 8.22 2.14
CA GLN A 101 3.78 7.00 2.66
C GLN A 101 3.97 6.86 4.17
N LYS A 102 5.19 6.94 4.69
CA LYS A 102 5.47 6.70 6.12
C LYS A 102 4.81 7.74 7.05
N SER A 103 4.81 9.01 6.65
CA SER A 103 4.34 10.11 7.51
C SER A 103 2.84 10.37 7.39
N TYR A 104 2.24 10.04 6.24
CA TYR A 104 0.85 10.33 5.91
C TYR A 104 -0.03 9.09 5.73
N TYR A 105 0.48 7.89 6.02
CA TYR A 105 -0.29 6.66 5.99
C TYR A 105 -1.59 6.79 6.81
N GLY A 106 -2.73 6.54 6.15
CA GLY A 106 -4.05 6.61 6.77
C GLY A 106 -4.53 8.00 7.18
N LYS A 107 -3.81 9.08 6.83
CA LYS A 107 -4.17 10.46 7.21
C LYS A 107 -4.90 11.25 6.11
N ILE A 108 -4.93 10.74 4.88
CA ILE A 108 -5.55 11.42 3.73
C ILE A 108 -7.06 11.12 3.70
N LYS A 109 -7.89 12.16 3.78
CA LYS A 109 -9.35 12.04 3.78
C LYS A 109 -9.94 11.86 2.38
N MET A 110 -9.34 12.48 1.38
CA MET A 110 -9.81 12.52 -0.01
C MET A 110 -8.61 12.69 -0.94
N ILE A 111 -8.63 11.99 -2.08
CA ILE A 111 -7.66 12.08 -3.18
C ILE A 111 -8.41 12.62 -4.40
#